data_AF-A0A392SFW0-F1
#
_entry.id   AF-A0A392SFW0-F1
#
_cell.length_a   1.000
_cell.length_b   1.000
_cell.length_c   1.000
_cell.angle_alpha   90.00
_cell.angle_beta   90.00
_cell.angle_gamma   90.00
#
_symmetry.space_group_name_H-M   'P 1'
#
loop_
_entity.id
_entity.type
_entity.pdbx_description
1 polymer ?
#
loop_
_entity_poly.entity_id
_entity_poly.type
_entity_poly.pdbx_seq_one_letter_code
_entity_poly.pdbx_strand_id
1 'polypeptide(L)'
;APGEDEHKAAEGLTTRADLVKVIAQLSHDFVEGTEYAFENAVQQIKCLNPEVELVTRGMHVNGQVKDGQIVVPAGLADSDEEEEDAEGVFEEGHEDEQEDRCEE
;
A
#
# COMPACT_ATOMS: atom_id res chain seq x y z
N ALA A 1 17.61 -21.39 -4.79
CA ALA A 1 16.77 -22.52 -5.23
C ALA A 1 15.31 -22.07 -5.11
N PRO A 2 14.38 -22.62 -5.91
CA PRO A 2 12.95 -22.35 -5.72
C PRO A 2 12.53 -22.64 -4.28
N GLY A 3 11.55 -21.90 -3.77
CA GLY A 3 10.91 -22.20 -2.48
C GLY A 3 10.23 -23.58 -2.47
N GLU A 4 9.89 -24.10 -1.29
CA GLU A 4 9.29 -25.45 -1.15
C GLU A 4 7.99 -25.63 -1.97
N ASP A 5 7.23 -24.55 -2.16
CA ASP A 5 5.99 -24.53 -2.96
C ASP A 5 6.20 -24.13 -4.43
N GLU A 6 7.45 -23.94 -4.88
CA GLU A 6 7.74 -23.40 -6.21
C GLU A 6 8.15 -24.50 -7.19
N HIS A 7 7.62 -24.40 -8.40
CA HIS A 7 7.95 -25.34 -9.45
C HIS A 7 9.44 -25.26 -9.80
N LYS A 8 10.07 -26.41 -10.06
CA LYS A 8 11.51 -26.51 -10.39
C LYS A 8 11.95 -25.63 -11.57
N ALA A 9 11.04 -25.30 -12.48
CA ALA A 9 11.30 -24.38 -13.59
C ALA A 9 11.63 -22.94 -13.16
N ALA A 10 11.34 -22.56 -11.92
CA ALA A 10 11.73 -21.28 -11.33
C ALA A 10 13.19 -21.26 -10.85
N GLU A 11 13.93 -22.35 -11.03
CA GLU A 11 15.33 -22.42 -10.62
C GLU A 11 16.18 -21.37 -11.37
N GLY A 12 16.84 -20.49 -10.60
CA GLY A 12 17.60 -19.37 -11.13
C GLY A 12 16.79 -18.09 -11.36
N LEU A 13 15.47 -18.09 -11.07
CA LEU A 13 14.63 -16.90 -11.02
C LEU A 13 14.49 -16.37 -9.59
N THR A 14 13.96 -15.14 -9.47
CA THR A 14 13.52 -14.57 -8.19
C THR A 14 12.39 -15.42 -7.61
N THR A 15 12.39 -15.62 -6.30
CA THR A 15 11.32 -16.36 -5.61
C THR A 15 10.06 -15.52 -5.51
N ARG A 16 8.90 -16.16 -5.34
CA ARG A 16 7.62 -15.53 -4.99
C ARG A 16 7.76 -14.69 -3.73
N ALA A 17 8.48 -15.18 -2.72
CA ALA A 17 8.73 -14.44 -1.49
C ALA A 17 9.51 -13.13 -1.75
N ASP A 18 10.56 -13.18 -2.56
CA ASP A 18 11.32 -11.98 -2.93
C ASP A 18 10.46 -10.99 -3.74
N LEU A 19 9.64 -11.49 -4.66
CA LEU A 19 8.73 -10.65 -5.45
C LEU A 19 7.69 -9.97 -4.55
N VAL A 20 7.04 -10.72 -3.66
CA VAL A 20 6.06 -10.17 -2.70
C VAL A 20 6.70 -9.11 -1.82
N LYS A 21 7.94 -9.35 -1.34
CA LYS A 21 8.68 -8.36 -0.55
C LYS A 21 8.93 -7.07 -1.33
N VAL A 22 9.34 -7.16 -2.59
CA VAL A 22 9.56 -5.97 -3.43
C VAL A 22 8.25 -5.23 -3.69
N ILE A 23 7.16 -5.94 -3.95
CA ILE A 23 5.83 -5.32 -4.12
C ILE A 23 5.43 -4.57 -2.85
N ALA A 24 5.55 -5.20 -1.67
CA ALA A 24 5.20 -4.57 -0.41
C ALA A 24 6.02 -3.29 -0.16
N GLN A 25 7.34 -3.33 -0.41
CA GLN A 25 8.19 -2.14 -0.29
C GLN A 25 7.78 -1.04 -1.28
N LEU A 26 7.52 -1.39 -2.54
CA LEU A 26 7.10 -0.41 -3.55
C LEU A 26 5.76 0.23 -3.20
N SER A 27 4.81 -0.55 -2.70
CA SER A 27 3.52 -0.04 -2.23
C SER A 27 3.70 0.93 -1.08
N HIS A 28 4.51 0.58 -0.08
CA HIS A 28 4.83 1.46 1.05
C HIS A 28 5.48 2.78 0.58
N ASP A 29 6.55 2.69 -0.21
CA ASP A 29 7.29 3.86 -0.70
C ASP A 29 6.42 4.79 -1.55
N PHE A 30 5.46 4.22 -2.29
CA PHE A 30 4.53 4.99 -3.10
C PHE A 30 3.55 5.80 -2.24
N VAL A 31 3.02 5.21 -1.18
CA VAL A 31 2.12 5.90 -0.24
C VAL A 31 2.86 7.03 0.46
N GLU A 32 4.02 6.75 1.06
CA GLU A 32 4.84 7.75 1.77
C GLU A 32 5.27 8.89 0.83
N GLY A 33 5.74 8.54 -0.37
CA GLY A 33 6.15 9.52 -1.37
C GLY A 33 5.01 10.43 -1.84
N THR A 34 3.79 9.87 -1.96
CA THR A 34 2.59 10.62 -2.36
C THR A 34 2.12 11.56 -1.26
N GLU A 35 2.10 11.11 0.00
CA GLU A 35 1.78 11.93 1.16
C GLU A 35 2.76 13.12 1.27
N TYR A 36 4.06 12.83 1.22
CA TYR A 36 5.09 13.87 1.24
C TYR A 36 4.91 14.90 0.11
N ALA A 37 4.71 14.42 -1.13
CA ALA A 37 4.55 15.30 -2.29
C ALA A 37 3.32 16.20 -2.14
N PHE A 38 2.21 15.66 -1.63
CA PHE A 38 0.99 16.41 -1.37
C PHE A 38 1.20 17.50 -0.31
N GLU A 39 1.75 17.14 0.85
CA GLU A 39 2.00 18.10 1.93
C GLU A 39 2.96 19.22 1.50
N ASN A 40 4.03 18.86 0.81
CA ASN A 40 4.99 19.82 0.27
C ASN A 40 4.33 20.77 -0.73
N ALA A 41 3.47 20.27 -1.62
CA ALA A 41 2.72 21.12 -2.55
C ALA A 41 1.78 22.09 -1.80
N VAL A 42 1.05 21.61 -0.79
CA VAL A 42 0.18 22.46 0.05
C VAL A 42 0.99 23.56 0.74
N GLN A 43 2.15 23.23 1.31
CA GLN A 43 3.03 24.20 1.96
C GLN A 43 3.53 25.27 0.98
N GLN A 44 3.96 24.86 -0.22
CA GLN A 44 4.40 25.80 -1.26
C GLN A 44 3.26 26.73 -1.71
N ILE A 45 2.05 26.21 -1.91
CA ILE A 45 0.90 27.04 -2.30
C ILE A 45 0.56 28.03 -1.18
N LYS A 46 0.59 27.62 0.09
CA LYS A 46 0.40 28.53 1.24
C LYS A 46 1.46 29.63 1.28
N CYS A 47 2.73 29.28 1.02
CA CYS A 47 3.82 30.25 0.98
C CYS A 47 3.61 31.32 -0.10
N LEU A 48 3.13 30.93 -1.28
CA LEU A 48 2.86 31.84 -2.39
C LEU A 48 1.57 32.66 -2.22
N ASN A 49 0.65 32.21 -1.36
CA ASN A 49 -0.66 32.83 -1.14
C ASN A 49 -0.92 33.06 0.37
N PRO A 50 -0.17 33.95 1.03
CA PRO A 50 -0.21 34.10 2.49
C PRO A 50 -1.56 34.62 3.03
N GLU A 51 -2.34 35.32 2.20
CA GLU A 51 -3.63 35.90 2.58
C GLU A 51 -4.82 34.94 2.33
N VAL A 52 -4.56 33.73 1.80
CA VAL A 52 -5.60 32.76 1.46
C VAL A 52 -5.49 31.55 2.39
N GLU A 53 -6.55 31.30 3.15
CA GLU A 53 -6.66 30.07 3.94
C GLU A 53 -7.04 28.90 3.03
N LEU A 54 -6.16 27.90 2.90
CA LEU A 54 -6.42 26.69 2.14
C LEU A 54 -7.04 25.61 3.03
N VAL A 55 -8.23 25.13 2.64
CA VAL A 55 -8.91 24.00 3.28
C VAL A 55 -8.68 22.74 2.45
N THR A 56 -8.05 21.73 3.05
CA THR A 56 -7.80 20.42 2.41
C THR A 56 -8.73 19.32 2.92
N ARG A 57 -9.46 19.55 4.02
CA ARG A 57 -10.41 18.58 4.57
C ARG A 57 -11.57 18.35 3.59
N GLY A 58 -11.86 17.08 3.29
CA GLY A 58 -12.89 16.68 2.34
C GLY A 58 -12.40 16.54 0.89
N MET A 59 -11.10 16.70 0.64
CA MET A 59 -10.48 16.22 -0.60
C MET A 59 -10.56 14.69 -0.66
N HIS A 60 -10.58 14.16 -1.88
CA HIS A 60 -10.75 12.74 -2.17
C HIS A 60 -9.93 12.39 -3.41
N VAL A 61 -9.27 11.23 -3.43
CA VAL A 61 -8.39 10.80 -4.55
C VAL A 61 -9.16 10.74 -5.88
N ASN A 62 -10.37 10.17 -5.84
CA ASN A 62 -11.31 10.13 -6.96
C ASN A 62 -12.23 11.37 -7.07
N GLY A 63 -12.01 12.41 -6.27
CA GLY A 63 -12.86 13.59 -6.23
C GLY A 63 -12.66 14.52 -7.44
N GLN A 64 -13.75 15.05 -7.97
CA GLN A 64 -13.75 16.04 -9.04
C GLN A 64 -14.51 17.29 -8.62
N VAL A 65 -14.02 18.49 -8.98
CA VAL A 65 -14.75 19.73 -8.71
C VAL A 65 -15.86 19.92 -9.74
N LYS A 66 -17.11 19.94 -9.29
CA LYS A 66 -18.31 20.25 -10.09
C LYS A 66 -19.12 21.30 -9.33
N ASP A 67 -19.43 22.41 -10.00
CA ASP A 67 -20.20 23.52 -9.43
C ASP A 67 -19.67 24.02 -8.07
N GLY A 68 -18.34 24.00 -7.90
CA GLY A 68 -17.66 24.43 -6.67
C GLY A 68 -17.68 23.40 -5.53
N GLN A 69 -18.16 22.18 -5.78
CA GLN A 69 -18.16 21.08 -4.80
C GLN A 69 -17.31 19.92 -5.28
N ILE A 70 -16.68 19.22 -4.35
CA ILE A 70 -15.96 17.97 -4.64
C ILE A 70 -16.99 16.85 -4.70
N VAL A 71 -17.06 16.17 -5.84
CA VAL A 71 -17.97 15.06 -6.10
C VAL A 71 -17.17 13.86 -6.58
N VAL A 72 -17.35 12.71 -5.94
CA VAL A 72 -16.78 11.44 -6.38
C VAL A 72 -17.70 10.84 -7.45
N PRO A 73 -17.20 10.55 -8.66
CA PRO A 73 -18.00 9.87 -9.69
C PRO A 73 -18.50 8.51 -9.20
N ALA A 74 -19.74 8.16 -9.52
CA ALA A 74 -20.40 6.96 -8.99
C ALA A 74 -19.63 5.64 -9.26
N GLY A 75 -18.88 5.56 -10.36
CA GLY A 75 -18.06 4.37 -10.68
C GLY A 75 -16.71 4.30 -9.96
N LEU A 76 -16.40 5.25 -9.08
CA LEU A 76 -15.14 5.36 -8.35
C LEU A 76 -15.35 5.54 -6.83
N ALA A 77 -16.59 5.46 -6.36
CA ALA A 77 -16.93 5.63 -4.95
C ALA A 77 -16.51 4.42 -4.10
N ASP A 78 -16.58 3.22 -4.68
CA ASP A 78 -16.34 1.96 -3.96
C ASP A 78 -14.86 1.58 -3.88
N SER A 79 -13.97 2.28 -4.60
CA SER A 79 -12.53 1.99 -4.60
C SER A 79 -11.78 2.49 -3.36
N ASP A 80 -12.39 3.34 -2.54
CA ASP A 80 -11.77 3.89 -1.32
C ASP A 80 -11.92 2.94 -0.10
N GLU A 81 -12.80 1.93 -0.16
CA GLU A 81 -13.02 0.99 0.95
C GLU A 81 -11.99 -0.17 0.99
N GLU A 82 -11.19 -0.36 -0.06
CA GLU A 82 -10.19 -1.44 -0.14
C GLU A 82 -8.79 -1.06 0.40
N GLU A 83 -8.60 0.18 0.85
CA GLU A 83 -7.33 0.67 1.43
C GLU A 83 -7.25 0.50 2.97
N GLU A 84 -8.33 0.02 3.63
CA GLU A 84 -8.34 -0.36 5.05
C GLU A 84 -7.98 -1.85 5.25
N ASP A 85 -6.76 -2.30 4.93
CA ASP A 85 -6.11 -3.44 5.62
C ASP A 85 -4.73 -3.75 5.01
N ALA A 86 -3.68 -3.10 5.49
CA ALA A 86 -2.30 -3.57 5.31
C ALA A 86 -1.46 -3.53 6.60
N GLU A 87 -2.07 -3.24 7.76
CA GLU A 87 -1.43 -3.35 9.07
C GLU A 87 -1.70 -4.74 9.68
N GLY A 88 -1.48 -5.79 8.87
CA GLY A 88 -1.48 -7.17 9.33
C GLY A 88 -0.11 -7.54 9.87
N VAL A 89 0.09 -7.39 11.19
CA VAL A 89 1.24 -7.92 11.93
C VAL A 89 1.42 -9.41 11.61
N PHE A 90 2.48 -9.76 10.88
CA PHE A 90 2.92 -11.16 10.76
C PHE A 90 3.58 -11.57 12.09
N GLU A 91 2.80 -12.06 13.04
CA GLU A 91 3.38 -12.81 14.16
C GLU A 91 3.84 -14.18 13.64
N GLU A 92 5.16 -14.38 13.57
CA GLU A 92 5.75 -15.70 13.39
C GLU A 92 5.53 -16.54 14.66
N GLY A 93 4.46 -17.35 14.66
CA GLY A 93 4.24 -18.41 15.63
C GLY A 93 4.23 -19.77 14.94
N HIS A 94 5.38 -20.42 14.84
CA HIS A 94 5.48 -21.85 14.54
C HIS A 94 6.24 -22.54 15.68
N GLU A 95 5.50 -23.02 16.68
CA GLU A 95 5.94 -24.07 17.59
C GLU A 95 5.27 -25.37 17.14
N ASP A 96 5.94 -26.16 16.30
CA ASP A 96 5.54 -27.55 16.08
C ASP A 96 6.59 -28.49 16.67
N GLU A 97 6.17 -29.15 17.74
CA GLU A 97 6.91 -30.13 18.50
C GLU A 97 7.28 -31.34 17.61
N GLN A 98 8.58 -31.66 17.55
CA GLN A 98 9.06 -32.90 16.95
C GLN A 98 8.70 -34.09 17.84
N GLU A 99 7.77 -34.94 17.41
CA GLU A 99 7.75 -36.34 17.82
C GLU A 99 7.06 -37.21 16.76
N ASP A 100 7.84 -37.82 15.84
CA ASP A 100 7.53 -39.20 15.44
C ASP A 100 8.74 -39.95 14.84
N ARG A 101 9.34 -40.74 15.72
CA ARG A 101 9.72 -42.16 15.56
C ARG A 101 10.09 -42.67 14.15
N CYS A 102 11.37 -42.93 13.94
CA CYS A 102 11.86 -43.84 12.91
C CYS A 102 11.65 -45.32 13.33
N GLU A 103 10.84 -46.05 12.58
CA GLU A 103 10.91 -47.51 12.34
C GLU A 103 10.79 -47.61 10.79
N GLU A 104 11.60 -48.29 9.99
CA GLU A 104 12.55 -49.41 10.09
C GLU A 104 13.62 -49.25 8.99
#